data_AF-A0A9D7GFV6-F1
#
_entry.id   AF-A0A9D7GFV6-F1
#
_cell.length_a   1.000
_cell.length_b   1.000
_cell.length_c   1.000
_cell.angle_alpha   90.00
_cell.angle_beta   90.00
_cell.angle_gamma   90.00
#
_symmetry.space_group_name_H-M   'P 1'
#
loop_
_entity.id
_entity.type
_entity.pdbx_description
1 polymer ?
#
loop_
_entity_poly.entity_id
_entity_poly.type
_entity_poly.pdbx_seq_one_letter_code
_entity_poly.pdbx_strand_id
1 'polypeptide(L)'
;MELITQYIKSLVTEEISLPFIEANTIPISLDIMQNQHLIPVFTKDNQALISQHEFIETTYEVLSSVYDASVEGPFIRVSHPVKGRIPSARHKKTHELLPEEETIYYERMMFVYIIPSYTKIIDGKEMKLVIGGVKAYNQDNFNKSGGALQHFSFFIGFQVQVCSNLCIWTDGIKETICVNTIEGLRSAIMETFASYNPDAQINLLSLLAGYRIDVEQFAHLLGKCKMYQYLPKDHKQQVISCGLNDTQINMVTRNFYHDDYFASTKSSINLWSLYNLFTGALKSSYIDTIVENNVQVGKFFSHISSTIEKGGDSWYLLK
;
A
#
# COMPACT_ATOMS: atom_id res chain seq x y z
N MET A 1 12.53 -16.65 19.87
CA MET A 1 11.90 -15.45 20.44
C MET A 1 12.92 -14.38 20.85
N GLU A 2 13.91 -14.65 21.71
CA GLU A 2 14.88 -13.61 22.14
C GLU A 2 15.72 -12.98 21.01
N LEU A 3 16.13 -13.77 20.01
CA LEU A 3 16.86 -13.25 18.84
C LEU A 3 16.00 -12.33 17.94
N ILE A 4 14.69 -12.55 17.91
CA ILE A 4 13.72 -11.77 17.11
C ILE A 4 13.53 -10.39 17.76
N THR A 5 13.36 -10.37 19.09
CA THR A 5 13.25 -9.14 19.87
C THR A 5 14.51 -8.28 19.77
N GLN A 6 15.70 -8.90 19.62
CA GLN A 6 16.96 -8.17 19.56
C GLN A 6 17.26 -7.58 18.17
N TYR A 7 16.87 -8.26 17.07
CA TYR A 7 16.99 -7.72 15.72
C TYR A 7 16.03 -6.53 15.50
N ILE A 8 14.77 -6.66 15.93
CA ILE A 8 13.73 -5.63 15.77
C ILE A 8 14.01 -4.38 16.63
N LYS A 9 14.70 -4.53 17.77
CA LYS A 9 15.11 -3.42 18.65
C LYS A 9 16.24 -2.55 18.11
N SER A 10 16.94 -2.97 17.05
CA SER A 10 18.18 -2.33 16.60
C SER A 10 17.99 -1.23 15.53
N LEU A 11 16.78 -1.01 15.02
CA LEU A 11 16.52 0.02 14.01
C LEU A 11 16.55 1.41 14.64
N VAL A 12 17.64 2.15 14.39
CA VAL A 12 17.82 3.55 14.76
C VAL A 12 16.84 4.41 13.96
N THR A 13 16.29 5.44 14.59
CA THR A 13 15.18 6.28 14.14
C THR A 13 15.26 6.88 12.74
N GLU A 14 16.46 7.00 12.15
CA GLU A 14 16.66 7.49 10.77
C GLU A 14 16.49 6.39 9.69
N GLU A 15 16.63 5.11 10.04
CA GLU A 15 16.46 3.95 9.14
C GLU A 15 15.01 3.44 9.06
N ILE A 16 14.07 4.04 9.78
CA ILE A 16 12.67 3.56 9.87
C ILE A 16 11.80 4.08 8.70
N SER A 17 12.28 5.06 7.92
CA SER A 17 11.45 5.79 6.96
C SER A 17 11.63 5.31 5.52
N LEU A 18 10.80 4.36 5.10
CA LEU A 18 10.48 4.20 3.67
C LEU A 18 9.22 4.98 3.31
N PRO A 19 9.29 5.95 2.37
CA PRO A 19 8.15 6.75 1.96
C PRO A 19 7.26 6.01 0.94
N PHE A 20 6.86 4.77 1.25
CA PHE A 20 5.87 4.03 0.45
C PHE A 20 4.45 4.63 0.59
N ILE A 21 4.26 5.48 1.60
CA ILE A 21 3.10 6.37 1.81
C ILE A 21 3.58 7.62 2.55
N GLU A 22 3.01 8.77 2.19
CA GLU A 22 3.47 10.10 2.64
C GLU A 22 2.35 10.94 3.26
N ALA A 23 1.11 10.81 2.80
CA ALA A 23 0.01 11.65 3.30
C ALA A 23 -0.40 11.32 4.74
N ASN A 24 -0.19 12.26 5.66
CA ASN A 24 -0.72 12.23 7.03
C ASN A 24 -0.37 10.95 7.81
N THR A 25 0.78 10.35 7.53
CA THR A 25 1.30 9.19 8.26
C THR A 25 2.56 9.53 9.03
N ILE A 26 2.81 8.80 10.11
CA ILE A 26 4.09 8.86 10.83
C ILE A 26 4.71 7.46 10.86
N PRO A 27 6.06 7.36 10.81
CA PRO A 27 6.74 6.09 11.00
C PRO A 27 6.67 5.65 12.47
N ILE A 28 6.65 4.34 12.72
CA ILE A 28 6.70 3.79 14.08
C ILE A 28 7.47 2.47 14.11
N SER A 29 8.07 2.12 15.25
CA SER A 29 8.67 0.80 15.46
C SER A 29 7.64 -0.21 15.95
N LEU A 30 7.90 -1.49 15.67
CA LEU A 30 7.07 -2.59 16.16
C LEU A 30 7.08 -2.67 17.69
N ASP A 31 8.21 -2.38 18.33
CA ASP A 31 8.34 -2.39 19.81
C ASP A 31 7.42 -1.36 20.47
N ILE A 32 7.33 -0.13 19.94
CA ILE A 32 6.38 0.88 20.46
C ILE A 32 4.94 0.39 20.28
N MET A 33 4.62 -0.18 19.12
CA MET A 33 3.28 -0.70 18.84
C MET A 33 2.89 -1.87 19.75
N GLN A 34 3.83 -2.68 20.19
CA GLN A 34 3.60 -3.81 21.09
C GLN A 34 3.47 -3.37 22.54
N ASN A 35 4.38 -2.49 22.99
CA ASN A 35 4.55 -2.20 24.41
C ASN A 35 3.84 -0.93 24.88
N GLN A 36 3.45 -0.02 23.97
CA GLN A 36 2.92 1.30 24.33
C GLN A 36 1.52 1.58 23.75
N HIS A 37 1.05 0.78 22.79
CA HIS A 37 -0.27 0.99 22.19
C HIS A 37 -1.35 0.10 22.81
N LEU A 38 -2.56 0.65 22.92
CA LEU A 38 -3.75 -0.14 23.24
C LEU A 38 -4.20 -0.99 22.04
N ILE A 39 -4.89 -2.08 22.35
CA ILE A 39 -5.63 -2.87 21.37
C ILE A 39 -7.12 -2.55 21.52
N PRO A 40 -7.82 -2.14 20.46
CA PRO A 40 -9.27 -1.95 20.51
C PRO A 40 -9.98 -3.23 20.93
N VAL A 41 -11.15 -3.07 21.55
CA VAL A 41 -11.99 -4.19 22.00
C VAL A 41 -13.39 -4.13 21.40
N PHE A 42 -14.02 -5.29 21.27
CA PHE A 42 -15.43 -5.40 20.95
C PHE A 42 -16.28 -4.87 22.11
N THR A 43 -17.26 -4.01 21.82
CA THR A 43 -18.00 -3.29 22.86
C THR A 43 -19.01 -4.18 23.61
N LYS A 44 -19.42 -5.32 23.05
CA LYS A 44 -20.42 -6.20 23.67
C LYS A 44 -19.86 -7.13 24.74
N ASP A 45 -18.61 -7.58 24.59
CA ASP A 45 -18.00 -8.59 25.46
C ASP A 45 -16.55 -8.27 25.84
N ASN A 46 -16.04 -7.09 25.46
CA ASN A 46 -14.73 -6.57 25.82
C ASN A 46 -13.57 -7.46 25.39
N GLN A 47 -13.77 -8.34 24.39
CA GLN A 47 -12.69 -9.12 23.79
C GLN A 47 -11.83 -8.23 22.89
N ALA A 48 -10.52 -8.41 22.95
CA ALA A 48 -9.58 -7.68 22.09
C ALA A 48 -9.78 -8.07 20.62
N LEU A 49 -9.63 -7.08 19.74
CA LEU A 49 -9.45 -7.32 18.32
C LEU A 49 -8.09 -7.95 18.07
N ILE A 50 -7.90 -8.51 16.87
CA ILE A 50 -6.57 -8.86 16.39
C ILE A 50 -5.78 -7.56 16.26
N SER A 51 -4.64 -7.49 16.93
CA SER A 51 -3.81 -6.30 16.95
C SER A 51 -3.06 -6.11 15.63
N GLN A 52 -2.64 -4.87 15.39
CA GLN A 52 -1.78 -4.52 14.26
C GLN A 52 -0.42 -5.23 14.32
N HIS A 53 0.14 -5.42 15.53
CA HIS A 53 1.43 -6.09 15.69
C HIS A 53 1.32 -7.61 15.48
N GLU A 54 0.24 -8.26 15.94
CA GLU A 54 0.00 -9.68 15.66
C GLU A 54 -0.11 -9.95 14.16
N PHE A 55 -0.70 -9.03 13.39
CA PHE A 55 -0.73 -9.14 11.92
C PHE A 55 0.68 -9.10 11.34
N ILE A 56 1.50 -8.13 11.75
CA ILE A 56 2.90 -7.99 11.31
C ILE A 56 3.71 -9.24 11.63
N GLU A 57 3.62 -9.74 12.87
CA GLU A 57 4.33 -10.94 13.32
C GLU A 57 3.87 -12.19 12.57
N THR A 58 2.56 -12.37 12.40
CA THR A 58 2.00 -13.50 11.62
C THR A 58 2.50 -13.47 10.18
N THR A 59 2.57 -12.28 9.56
CA THR A 59 3.15 -12.13 8.23
C THR A 59 4.62 -12.50 8.21
N TYR A 60 5.42 -12.06 9.19
CA TYR A 60 6.83 -12.40 9.28
C TYR A 60 7.05 -13.91 9.44
N GLU A 61 6.27 -14.59 10.29
CA GLU A 61 6.36 -16.04 10.46
C GLU A 61 6.13 -16.79 9.15
N VAL A 62 5.11 -16.42 8.38
CA VAL A 62 4.86 -17.04 7.07
C VAL A 62 6.01 -16.71 6.11
N LEU A 63 6.40 -15.45 6.04
CA LEU A 63 7.47 -14.96 5.17
C LEU A 63 8.79 -15.70 5.42
N SER A 64 9.19 -15.90 6.69
CA SER A 64 10.40 -16.64 7.06
C SER A 64 10.33 -18.14 6.78
N SER A 65 9.12 -18.72 6.64
CA SER A 65 8.96 -20.11 6.22
C SER A 65 9.00 -20.28 4.69
N VAL A 66 8.71 -19.21 3.94
CA VAL A 66 8.73 -19.21 2.46
C VAL A 66 10.08 -18.79 1.92
N TYR A 67 10.73 -17.79 2.52
CA TYR A 67 12.02 -17.27 2.10
C TYR A 67 13.09 -17.54 3.16
N ASP A 68 14.12 -18.29 2.78
CA ASP A 68 15.31 -18.58 3.61
C ASP A 68 16.30 -17.40 3.69
N ALA A 69 15.82 -16.18 3.38
CA ALA A 69 16.65 -15.00 3.13
C ALA A 69 16.55 -13.95 4.25
N SER A 70 17.55 -13.07 4.27
CA SER A 70 17.49 -11.84 5.07
C SER A 70 16.29 -10.99 4.65
N VAL A 71 15.59 -10.43 5.65
CA VAL A 71 14.39 -9.61 5.50
C VAL A 71 14.71 -8.24 6.09
N GLU A 72 14.43 -7.19 5.33
CA GLU A 72 14.50 -5.81 5.80
C GLU A 72 13.10 -5.36 6.28
N GLY A 73 13.04 -4.65 7.40
CA GLY A 73 11.79 -4.17 8.02
C GLY A 73 11.39 -4.94 9.29
N PRO A 74 10.15 -4.77 9.78
CA PRO A 74 9.05 -4.09 9.10
C PRO A 74 9.20 -2.57 9.11
N PHE A 75 8.92 -1.94 7.97
CA PHE A 75 8.71 -0.50 7.87
C PHE A 75 7.23 -0.20 8.08
N ILE A 76 6.89 0.53 9.14
CA ILE A 76 5.51 0.71 9.59
C ILE A 76 5.13 2.18 9.53
N ARG A 77 3.95 2.45 8.96
CA ARG A 77 3.34 3.77 8.87
C ARG A 77 1.96 3.73 9.49
N VAL A 78 1.67 4.68 10.38
CA VAL A 78 0.39 4.77 11.08
C VAL A 78 -0.25 6.14 10.90
N SER A 79 -1.58 6.20 10.98
CA SER A 79 -2.35 7.46 10.93
C SER A 79 -3.60 7.38 11.81
N HIS A 80 -4.26 8.53 12.00
CA HIS A 80 -5.48 8.65 12.80
C HIS A 80 -5.26 8.18 14.25
N PRO A 81 -4.47 8.93 15.06
CA PRO A 81 -4.26 8.58 16.45
C PRO A 81 -5.57 8.66 17.24
N VAL A 82 -5.89 7.59 17.95
CA VAL A 82 -7.00 7.53 18.90
C VAL A 82 -6.41 7.59 20.29
N LYS A 83 -6.58 8.74 20.94
CA LYS A 83 -6.07 9.00 22.28
C LYS A 83 -7.15 8.78 23.33
N GLY A 84 -6.80 8.03 24.36
CA GLY A 84 -7.59 7.81 25.57
C GLY A 84 -6.90 8.39 26.80
N ARG A 85 -7.47 8.13 27.97
CA ARG A 85 -6.96 8.59 29.26
C ARG A 85 -6.95 7.44 30.24
N ILE A 86 -5.94 7.39 31.09
CA ILE A 86 -5.96 6.46 32.23
C ILE A 86 -7.09 6.86 33.22
N PRO A 87 -7.61 5.92 34.04
CA PRO A 87 -8.74 6.19 34.92
C PRO A 87 -8.55 7.36 35.89
N SER A 88 -7.34 7.55 36.44
CA SER A 88 -7.02 8.64 37.36
C SER A 88 -7.06 10.03 36.72
N ALA A 89 -6.89 10.12 35.39
CA ALA A 89 -6.86 11.37 34.63
C ALA A 89 -8.16 11.66 33.86
N ARG A 90 -9.22 10.86 34.05
CA ARG A 90 -10.46 10.90 33.24
C ARG A 90 -11.11 12.28 33.14
N HIS A 91 -11.02 13.09 34.19
CA HIS A 91 -11.64 14.43 34.26
C HIS A 91 -10.68 15.59 33.97
N LYS A 92 -9.37 15.33 33.76
CA LYS A 92 -8.41 16.39 33.41
C LYS A 92 -8.74 16.99 32.05
N LYS A 93 -8.49 18.29 31.86
CA LYS A 93 -8.59 18.91 30.53
C LYS A 93 -7.43 18.42 29.66
N THR A 94 -7.61 18.42 28.35
CA THR A 94 -6.59 17.89 27.42
C THR A 94 -5.22 18.56 27.58
N HIS A 95 -5.15 19.85 27.89
CA HIS A 95 -3.88 20.55 28.11
C HIS A 95 -3.25 20.31 29.50
N GLU A 96 -3.95 19.62 30.40
CA GLU A 96 -3.49 19.29 31.76
C GLU A 96 -3.04 17.82 31.87
N LEU A 97 -3.18 17.03 30.79
CA LEU A 97 -2.76 15.64 30.74
C LEU A 97 -1.25 15.53 30.64
N LEU A 98 -0.67 14.69 31.49
CA LEU A 98 0.72 14.28 31.36
C LEU A 98 0.83 13.17 30.29
N PRO A 99 1.99 13.00 29.62
CA PRO A 99 2.17 11.97 28.60
C PRO A 99 1.83 10.56 29.08
N GLU A 100 2.19 10.22 30.32
CA GLU A 100 1.89 8.93 30.96
C GLU A 100 0.40 8.73 31.30
N GLU A 101 -0.39 9.80 31.24
CA GLU A 101 -1.84 9.77 31.47
C GLU A 101 -2.63 9.56 30.17
N GLU A 102 -1.97 9.69 29.02
CA GLU A 102 -2.54 9.42 27.71
C GLU A 102 -2.31 7.97 27.32
N THR A 103 -3.35 7.33 26.79
CA THR A 103 -3.22 6.05 26.09
C THR A 103 -3.39 6.29 24.61
N ILE A 104 -2.76 5.49 23.75
CA ILE A 104 -2.86 5.69 22.31
C ILE A 104 -2.98 4.35 21.57
N TYR A 105 -3.72 4.36 20.49
CA TYR A 105 -3.53 3.44 19.38
C TYR A 105 -3.78 4.20 18.07
N TYR A 106 -3.42 3.62 16.94
CA TYR A 106 -3.70 4.22 15.64
C TYR A 106 -4.79 3.44 14.94
N GLU A 107 -5.78 4.14 14.40
CA GLU A 107 -6.88 3.51 13.70
C GLU A 107 -6.40 2.79 12.43
N ARG A 108 -5.38 3.34 11.74
CA ARG A 108 -4.90 2.79 10.47
C ARG A 108 -3.39 2.55 10.51
N MET A 109 -2.99 1.38 10.06
CA MET A 109 -1.60 0.94 9.95
C MET A 109 -1.36 0.28 8.60
N MET A 110 -0.21 0.61 8.00
CA MET A 110 0.36 -0.09 6.86
C MET A 110 1.80 -0.48 7.19
N PHE A 111 2.20 -1.71 6.84
CA PHE A 111 3.57 -2.15 6.98
C PHE A 111 4.10 -2.76 5.69
N VAL A 112 5.43 -2.74 5.54
CA VAL A 112 6.15 -3.34 4.42
C VAL A 112 7.41 -4.05 4.94
N TYR A 113 7.62 -5.27 4.47
CA TYR A 113 8.87 -6.00 4.48
C TYR A 113 9.48 -5.98 3.07
N ILE A 114 10.80 -5.91 2.99
CA ILE A 114 11.55 -5.99 1.73
C ILE A 114 12.34 -7.29 1.73
N ILE A 115 12.35 -7.99 0.59
CA ILE A 115 13.14 -9.21 0.34
C ILE A 115 14.29 -8.85 -0.60
N PRO A 116 15.50 -8.51 -0.08
CA PRO A 116 16.59 -7.99 -0.90
C PRO A 116 17.15 -9.03 -1.87
N SER A 117 17.07 -10.31 -1.51
CA SER A 117 17.50 -11.43 -2.36
C SER A 117 16.69 -11.53 -3.66
N TYR A 118 15.47 -10.98 -3.69
CA TYR A 118 14.65 -10.92 -4.89
C TYR A 118 14.66 -9.50 -5.46
N THR A 119 15.71 -9.22 -6.23
CA THR A 119 15.94 -7.94 -6.91
C THR A 119 15.82 -8.10 -8.42
N LYS A 120 15.18 -7.14 -9.08
CA LYS A 120 15.02 -7.06 -10.53
C LYS A 120 15.32 -5.63 -11.01
N ILE A 121 15.67 -5.47 -12.27
CA ILE A 121 15.98 -4.16 -12.86
C ILE A 121 15.09 -3.96 -14.08
N ILE A 122 14.37 -2.84 -14.12
CA ILE A 122 13.54 -2.44 -15.27
C ILE A 122 13.90 -1.01 -15.64
N ASP A 123 14.28 -0.82 -16.91
CA ASP A 123 14.69 0.49 -17.46
C ASP A 123 15.77 1.19 -16.60
N GLY A 124 16.74 0.40 -16.12
CA GLY A 124 17.84 0.88 -15.27
C GLY A 124 17.44 1.22 -13.82
N LYS A 125 16.21 0.93 -13.40
CA LYS A 125 15.73 1.15 -12.02
C LYS A 125 15.64 -0.17 -11.27
N GLU A 126 16.27 -0.21 -10.10
CA GLU A 126 16.20 -1.37 -9.21
C GLU A 126 14.82 -1.48 -8.55
N MET A 127 14.33 -2.70 -8.48
CA MET A 127 13.09 -3.09 -7.82
C MET A 127 13.36 -4.27 -6.91
N LYS A 128 12.84 -4.21 -5.68
CA LYS A 128 12.89 -5.33 -4.74
C LYS A 128 11.50 -5.87 -4.51
N LEU A 129 11.40 -7.17 -4.28
CA LEU A 129 10.14 -7.78 -3.86
C LEU A 129 9.77 -7.24 -2.46
N VAL A 130 8.50 -6.91 -2.30
CA VAL A 130 7.94 -6.40 -1.05
C VAL A 130 6.69 -7.15 -0.65
N ILE A 131 6.53 -7.36 0.64
CA ILE A 131 5.38 -7.99 1.27
C ILE A 131 4.83 -7.00 2.27
N GLY A 132 3.52 -6.78 2.29
CA GLY A 132 2.95 -5.86 3.25
C GLY A 132 1.48 -6.10 3.51
N GLY A 133 0.96 -5.28 4.41
CA GLY A 133 -0.44 -5.37 4.81
C GLY A 133 -0.96 -4.06 5.36
N VAL A 134 -2.29 -3.94 5.33
CA VAL A 134 -3.04 -2.83 5.89
C VAL A 134 -4.04 -3.38 6.90
N LYS A 135 -4.03 -2.78 8.09
CA LYS A 135 -5.10 -2.93 9.08
C LYS A 135 -5.68 -1.54 9.36
N ALA A 136 -6.95 -1.38 9.03
CA ALA A 136 -7.71 -0.18 9.34
C ALA A 136 -8.89 -0.56 10.23
N TYR A 137 -8.89 -0.11 11.48
CA TYR A 137 -9.90 -0.48 12.46
C TYR A 137 -11.26 0.19 12.20
N ASN A 138 -11.30 1.32 11.48
CA ASN A 138 -12.55 1.93 10.98
C ASN A 138 -13.35 1.05 10.01
N GLN A 139 -12.70 0.05 9.39
CA GLN A 139 -13.37 -0.93 8.55
C GLN A 139 -14.04 -2.04 9.36
N ASP A 140 -13.69 -2.19 10.64
CA ASP A 140 -14.30 -3.18 11.53
C ASP A 140 -15.52 -2.62 12.25
N ASN A 141 -16.42 -3.52 12.64
CA ASN A 141 -17.55 -3.17 13.48
C ASN A 141 -17.31 -3.60 14.93
N PHE A 142 -16.87 -2.66 15.77
CA PHE A 142 -16.63 -2.92 17.20
C PHE A 142 -17.92 -3.19 17.99
N ASN A 143 -19.09 -2.83 17.46
CA ASN A 143 -20.40 -3.02 18.12
C ASN A 143 -20.91 -4.47 18.07
N LYS A 144 -20.00 -5.42 17.89
CA LYS A 144 -20.25 -6.85 17.85
C LYS A 144 -19.56 -7.54 19.04
N SER A 145 -19.67 -8.86 19.08
CA SER A 145 -18.98 -9.74 20.04
C SER A 145 -17.70 -10.31 19.40
N GLY A 146 -16.80 -10.86 20.22
CA GLY A 146 -15.45 -11.34 19.90
C GLY A 146 -15.28 -12.43 18.84
N GLY A 147 -16.35 -12.81 18.14
CA GLY A 147 -16.30 -13.68 16.96
C GLY A 147 -16.56 -12.95 15.63
N ALA A 148 -16.73 -11.62 15.65
CA ALA A 148 -16.99 -10.87 14.44
C ALA A 148 -15.78 -10.84 13.50
N LEU A 149 -16.06 -10.91 12.20
CA LEU A 149 -15.06 -10.77 11.15
C LEU A 149 -14.42 -9.38 11.22
N GLN A 150 -13.09 -9.37 11.13
CA GLN A 150 -12.22 -8.22 11.04
C GLN A 150 -11.59 -8.18 9.66
N HIS A 151 -11.34 -6.97 9.15
CA HIS A 151 -10.85 -6.72 7.80
C HIS A 151 -9.35 -6.44 7.80
N PHE A 152 -8.64 -7.08 6.88
CA PHE A 152 -7.23 -6.88 6.60
C PHE A 152 -7.05 -6.82 5.09
N SER A 153 -6.04 -6.11 4.62
CA SER A 153 -5.55 -6.25 3.25
C SER A 153 -4.12 -6.75 3.31
N PHE A 154 -3.79 -7.71 2.45
CA PHE A 154 -2.45 -8.27 2.33
C PHE A 154 -2.01 -8.22 0.87
N PHE A 155 -0.73 -7.90 0.66
CA PHE A 155 -0.18 -7.80 -0.68
C PHE A 155 1.27 -8.29 -0.74
N ILE A 156 1.62 -8.80 -1.90
CA ILE A 156 2.94 -9.11 -2.39
C ILE A 156 3.08 -8.37 -3.72
N GLY A 157 4.22 -7.72 -3.92
CA GLY A 157 4.49 -6.97 -5.14
C GLY A 157 5.93 -6.53 -5.18
N PHE A 158 6.21 -5.46 -5.91
CA PHE A 158 7.54 -4.89 -5.99
C PHE A 158 7.56 -3.44 -5.51
N GLN A 159 8.72 -2.98 -5.10
CA GLN A 159 8.97 -1.58 -4.79
C GLN A 159 10.17 -1.07 -5.56
N VAL A 160 9.98 0.04 -6.28
CA VAL A 160 11.05 0.75 -6.97
C VAL A 160 11.93 1.46 -5.96
N GLN A 161 13.23 1.19 -5.94
CA GLN A 161 14.12 1.64 -4.87
C GLN A 161 14.38 3.15 -4.89
N VAL A 162 14.48 3.77 -6.09
CA VAL A 162 14.81 5.20 -6.20
C VAL A 162 13.74 6.14 -5.65
N CYS A 163 12.50 5.67 -5.54
CA CYS A 163 11.36 6.49 -5.12
C CYS A 163 10.45 5.79 -4.11
N SER A 164 10.63 4.51 -3.78
CA SER A 164 9.71 3.73 -2.94
C SER A 164 8.28 3.61 -3.49
N ASN A 165 8.09 3.78 -4.80
CA ASN A 165 6.79 3.52 -5.41
C ASN A 165 6.47 2.03 -5.31
N LEU A 166 5.25 1.73 -4.85
CA LEU A 166 4.74 0.38 -4.82
C LEU A 166 4.21 -0.02 -6.20
N CYS A 167 4.53 -1.24 -6.57
CA CYS A 167 4.15 -1.89 -7.81
C CYS A 167 3.33 -3.12 -7.43
N ILE A 168 2.05 -2.90 -7.14
CA ILE A 168 1.15 -3.90 -6.55
C ILE A 168 -0.10 -4.04 -7.44
N TRP A 169 -0.15 -5.08 -8.26
CA TRP A 169 -1.34 -5.58 -8.97
C TRP A 169 -1.06 -7.02 -9.42
N THR A 170 -2.06 -7.72 -9.95
CA THR A 170 -2.10 -9.18 -10.27
C THR A 170 -2.59 -10.07 -9.12
N ASP A 171 -2.22 -11.34 -9.16
CA ASP A 171 -2.45 -12.43 -8.20
C ASP A 171 -1.76 -12.26 -6.85
N GLY A 172 -0.94 -11.21 -6.67
CA GLY A 172 -0.21 -10.94 -5.44
C GLY A 172 -1.04 -10.31 -4.33
N ILE A 173 -2.36 -10.25 -4.43
CA ILE A 173 -3.17 -9.37 -3.58
C ILE A 173 -4.42 -10.09 -3.11
N LYS A 174 -4.67 -9.95 -1.81
CA LYS A 174 -5.97 -10.24 -1.21
C LYS A 174 -6.52 -8.92 -0.67
N GLU A 175 -7.29 -8.22 -1.52
CA GLU A 175 -7.80 -6.86 -1.26
C GLU A 175 -8.60 -6.79 0.04
N THR A 176 -9.33 -7.86 0.38
CA THR A 176 -10.04 -7.98 1.65
C THR A 176 -9.97 -9.40 2.20
N ILE A 177 -9.22 -9.57 3.29
CA ILE A 177 -9.22 -10.74 4.15
C ILE A 177 -10.19 -10.45 5.29
N CYS A 178 -11.26 -11.24 5.37
CA CYS A 178 -12.23 -11.18 6.47
C CYS A 178 -12.03 -12.40 7.37
N VAL A 179 -11.43 -12.20 8.54
CA VAL A 179 -11.12 -13.28 9.50
C VAL A 179 -11.39 -12.83 10.92
N ASN A 180 -11.60 -13.77 11.83
CA ASN A 180 -11.79 -13.52 13.25
C ASN A 180 -10.74 -14.21 14.14
N THR A 181 -9.78 -14.93 13.54
CA THR A 181 -8.66 -15.59 14.24
C THR A 181 -7.34 -15.35 13.54
N ILE A 182 -6.25 -15.43 14.31
CA ILE A 182 -4.87 -15.36 13.78
C ILE A 182 -4.58 -16.52 12.84
N GLU A 183 -5.09 -17.72 13.09
CA GLU A 183 -4.92 -18.87 12.21
C GLU A 183 -5.60 -18.67 10.86
N GLY A 184 -6.78 -18.03 10.85
CA GLY A 184 -7.46 -17.63 9.62
C GLY A 184 -6.65 -16.61 8.83
N LEU A 185 -6.07 -15.62 9.52
CA LEU A 185 -5.19 -14.62 8.93
C LEU A 185 -3.94 -15.27 8.32
N ARG A 186 -3.26 -16.15 9.08
CA ARG A 186 -2.10 -16.91 8.63
C ARG A 186 -2.42 -17.74 7.38
N SER A 187 -3.56 -18.43 7.37
CA SER A 187 -4.00 -19.25 6.23
C SER A 187 -4.22 -18.40 4.98
N ALA A 188 -4.85 -17.23 5.12
CA ALA A 188 -5.06 -16.32 4.00
C ALA A 188 -3.75 -15.72 3.46
N ILE A 189 -2.78 -15.44 4.33
CA ILE A 189 -1.44 -15.00 3.94
C ILE A 189 -0.71 -16.12 3.17
N MET A 190 -0.69 -17.35 3.71
CA MET A 190 -0.07 -18.51 3.03
C MET A 190 -0.68 -18.80 1.66
N GLU A 191 -2.00 -18.71 1.53
CA GLU A 191 -2.69 -18.87 0.25
C GLU A 191 -2.20 -17.84 -0.79
N THR A 192 -2.03 -16.57 -0.37
CA THR A 192 -1.55 -15.51 -1.26
C THR A 192 -0.10 -15.76 -1.71
N PHE A 193 0.77 -16.23 -0.81
CA PHE A 193 2.12 -16.66 -1.17
C PHE A 193 2.12 -17.81 -2.18
N ALA A 194 1.24 -18.80 -1.99
CA ALA A 194 1.16 -19.96 -2.86
C ALA A 194 0.61 -19.62 -4.26
N SER A 195 -0.26 -18.62 -4.36
CA SER A 195 -0.85 -18.21 -5.64
C SER A 195 -0.03 -17.19 -6.42
N TYR A 196 0.82 -16.41 -5.75
CA TYR A 196 1.51 -15.28 -6.38
C TYR A 196 2.67 -15.70 -7.28
N ASN A 197 2.65 -15.23 -8.53
CA ASN A 197 3.74 -15.40 -9.49
C ASN A 197 4.55 -14.10 -9.69
N PRO A 198 5.73 -13.96 -9.04
CA PRO A 198 6.52 -12.73 -9.15
C PRO A 198 7.09 -12.49 -10.56
N ASP A 199 7.47 -13.55 -11.29
CA ASP A 199 8.04 -13.40 -12.63
C ASP A 199 6.98 -12.96 -13.65
N ALA A 200 5.72 -13.41 -13.49
CA ALA A 200 4.61 -12.94 -14.32
C ALA A 200 4.40 -11.42 -14.17
N GLN A 201 4.43 -10.90 -12.94
CA GLN A 201 4.29 -9.47 -12.69
C GLN A 201 5.49 -8.67 -13.26
N ILE A 202 6.71 -9.18 -13.11
CA ILE A 202 7.93 -8.55 -13.68
C ILE A 202 7.89 -8.51 -15.20
N ASN A 203 7.42 -9.58 -15.85
CA ASN A 203 7.27 -9.61 -17.30
C ASN A 203 6.29 -8.53 -17.76
N LEU A 204 5.15 -8.39 -17.08
CA LEU A 204 4.15 -7.36 -17.37
C LEU A 204 4.70 -5.95 -17.21
N LEU A 205 5.48 -5.69 -16.15
CA LEU A 205 6.17 -4.41 -15.97
C LEU A 205 7.21 -4.11 -17.04
N SER A 206 7.99 -5.14 -17.40
CA SER A 206 9.06 -5.00 -18.39
C SER A 206 8.49 -4.63 -19.76
N LEU A 207 7.30 -5.14 -20.11
CA LEU A 207 6.58 -4.75 -21.33
C LEU A 207 6.24 -3.26 -21.35
N LEU A 208 5.89 -2.65 -20.20
CA LEU A 208 5.57 -1.21 -20.14
C LEU A 208 6.75 -0.33 -20.56
N ALA A 209 8.00 -0.77 -20.33
CA ALA A 209 9.18 -0.03 -20.76
C ALA A 209 9.33 0.02 -22.29
N GLY A 210 8.75 -0.95 -23.01
CA GLY A 210 8.80 -1.05 -24.46
C GLY A 210 7.81 -0.15 -25.20
N TYR A 211 6.78 0.34 -24.53
CA TYR A 211 5.74 1.19 -25.14
C TYR A 211 5.93 2.65 -24.77
N ARG A 212 5.68 3.56 -25.72
CA ARG A 212 5.79 5.01 -25.53
C ARG A 212 4.54 5.71 -26.03
N ILE A 213 4.23 6.83 -25.39
CA ILE A 213 3.25 7.79 -25.86
C ILE A 213 3.89 9.17 -25.99
N ASP A 214 3.44 9.95 -26.97
CA ASP A 214 3.87 11.34 -27.12
C ASP A 214 3.11 12.29 -26.16
N VAL A 215 3.46 13.58 -26.22
CA VAL A 215 2.86 14.61 -25.37
C VAL A 215 1.37 14.79 -25.66
N GLU A 216 0.93 14.65 -26.91
CA GLU A 216 -0.48 14.82 -27.29
C GLU A 216 -1.32 13.67 -26.74
N GLN A 217 -0.84 12.44 -26.92
CA GLN A 217 -1.45 11.24 -26.36
C GLN A 217 -1.48 11.28 -24.82
N PHE A 218 -0.40 11.74 -24.17
CA PHE A 218 -0.38 11.94 -22.73
C PHE A 218 -1.42 12.96 -22.26
N ALA A 219 -1.48 14.13 -22.92
CA ALA A 219 -2.46 15.17 -22.59
C ALA A 219 -3.90 14.66 -22.77
N HIS A 220 -4.17 13.92 -23.84
CA HIS A 220 -5.47 13.28 -24.07
C HIS A 220 -5.81 12.28 -22.95
N LEU A 221 -4.88 11.38 -22.63
CA LEU A 221 -5.06 10.36 -21.58
C LEU A 221 -5.41 11.01 -20.24
N LEU A 222 -4.66 12.03 -19.81
CA LEU A 222 -4.95 12.74 -18.56
C LEU A 222 -6.30 13.48 -18.58
N GLY A 223 -6.66 14.10 -19.71
CA GLY A 223 -7.97 14.71 -19.90
C GLY A 223 -9.09 13.68 -19.68
N LYS A 224 -8.93 12.48 -20.26
CA LYS A 224 -9.89 11.37 -20.10
C LYS A 224 -9.94 10.84 -18.67
N CYS A 225 -8.81 10.76 -17.97
CA CYS A 225 -8.75 10.43 -16.55
C CYS A 225 -9.57 11.42 -15.69
N LYS A 226 -9.50 12.73 -15.98
CA LYS A 226 -10.34 13.73 -15.29
C LYS A 226 -11.82 13.56 -15.63
N MET A 227 -12.14 13.38 -16.92
CA MET A 227 -13.52 13.19 -17.36
C MET A 227 -14.17 11.95 -16.73
N TYR A 228 -13.40 10.88 -16.49
CA TYR A 228 -13.88 9.62 -15.91
C TYR A 228 -14.67 9.83 -14.60
N GLN A 229 -14.25 10.78 -13.76
CA GLN A 229 -14.92 11.04 -12.48
C GLN A 229 -16.36 11.54 -12.66
N TYR A 230 -16.64 12.20 -13.78
CA TYR A 230 -17.91 12.83 -14.10
C TYR A 230 -18.72 12.05 -15.15
N LEU A 231 -18.26 10.87 -15.57
CA LEU A 231 -18.99 10.03 -16.52
C LEU A 231 -20.36 9.59 -15.94
N PRO A 232 -21.43 9.58 -16.76
CA PRO A 232 -22.68 8.93 -16.39
C PRO A 232 -22.45 7.46 -16.02
N LYS A 233 -23.25 6.92 -15.09
CA LYS A 233 -23.07 5.57 -14.54
C LYS A 233 -22.93 4.49 -15.62
N ASP A 234 -23.77 4.52 -16.63
CA ASP A 234 -23.81 3.51 -17.71
C ASP A 234 -22.52 3.52 -18.54
N HIS A 235 -21.99 4.71 -18.83
CA HIS A 235 -20.70 4.87 -19.53
C HIS A 235 -19.52 4.50 -18.63
N LYS A 236 -19.60 4.85 -17.34
CA LYS A 236 -18.52 4.61 -16.38
C LYS A 236 -18.26 3.12 -16.15
N GLN A 237 -19.28 2.27 -16.28
CA GLN A 237 -19.15 0.81 -16.19
C GLN A 237 -18.38 0.20 -17.37
N GLN A 238 -18.30 0.89 -18.51
CA GLN A 238 -17.63 0.42 -19.73
C GLN A 238 -16.18 0.90 -19.81
N VAL A 239 -15.75 1.78 -18.90
CA VAL A 239 -14.44 2.41 -18.92
C VAL A 239 -13.69 2.04 -17.64
N ILE A 240 -12.45 1.58 -17.78
CA ILE A 240 -11.61 1.27 -16.63
C ILE A 240 -11.19 2.55 -15.90
N SER A 241 -11.29 2.57 -14.56
CA SER A 241 -10.77 3.68 -13.75
C SER A 241 -9.24 3.72 -13.82
N CYS A 242 -8.67 4.93 -13.84
CA CYS A 242 -7.22 5.10 -13.75
C CYS A 242 -6.69 5.04 -12.30
N GLY A 243 -7.56 4.90 -11.30
CA GLY A 243 -7.18 4.75 -9.89
C GLY A 243 -6.74 6.04 -9.19
N LEU A 244 -6.76 7.19 -9.87
CA LEU A 244 -6.35 8.49 -9.34
C LEU A 244 -7.52 9.45 -9.15
N ASN A 245 -7.43 10.28 -8.10
CA ASN A 245 -8.30 11.44 -7.93
C ASN A 245 -7.75 12.70 -8.64
N ASP A 246 -8.53 13.79 -8.66
CA ASP A 246 -8.15 15.03 -9.36
C ASP A 246 -6.82 15.63 -8.87
N THR A 247 -6.55 15.55 -7.56
CA THR A 247 -5.29 16.06 -6.99
C THR A 247 -4.11 15.22 -7.47
N GLN A 248 -4.26 13.90 -7.48
CA GLN A 248 -3.23 12.98 -7.95
C GLN A 248 -2.99 13.10 -9.46
N ILE A 249 -4.02 13.33 -10.27
CA ILE A 249 -3.87 13.60 -11.70
C ILE A 249 -3.06 14.89 -11.93
N ASN A 250 -3.29 15.93 -11.12
CA ASN A 250 -2.48 17.15 -11.18
C ASN A 250 -1.01 16.88 -10.76
N MET A 251 -0.78 16.01 -9.77
CA MET A 251 0.57 15.58 -9.39
C MET A 251 1.29 14.87 -10.53
N VAL A 252 0.61 13.93 -11.22
CA VAL A 252 1.16 13.26 -12.41
C VAL A 252 1.51 14.28 -13.49
N THR A 253 0.64 15.27 -13.73
CA THR A 253 0.89 16.33 -14.73
C THR A 253 2.16 17.11 -14.41
N ARG A 254 2.35 17.50 -13.13
CA ARG A 254 3.57 18.19 -12.69
C ARG A 254 4.80 17.30 -12.85
N ASN A 255 4.70 16.06 -12.37
CA ASN A 255 5.83 15.14 -12.33
C ASN A 255 6.23 14.66 -13.75
N PHE A 256 5.33 14.68 -14.73
CA PHE A 256 5.67 14.45 -16.13
C PHE A 256 6.77 15.39 -16.65
N TYR A 257 6.84 16.61 -16.12
CA TYR A 257 7.86 17.61 -16.50
C TYR A 257 9.02 17.71 -15.51
N HIS A 258 8.81 17.32 -14.26
CA HIS A 258 9.68 17.71 -13.15
C HIS A 258 10.12 16.55 -12.24
N ASP A 259 9.68 15.32 -12.49
CA ASP A 259 10.13 14.17 -11.71
C ASP A 259 11.62 13.86 -11.95
N ASP A 260 12.36 13.62 -10.88
CA ASP A 260 13.81 13.40 -10.95
C ASP A 260 14.19 12.08 -11.65
N TYR A 261 13.27 11.10 -11.68
CA TYR A 261 13.58 9.74 -12.10
C TYR A 261 12.78 9.25 -13.30
N PHE A 262 11.56 9.77 -13.47
CA PHE A 262 10.55 9.27 -14.42
C PHE A 262 9.91 10.39 -15.27
N ALA A 263 10.47 11.59 -15.26
CA ALA A 263 9.99 12.66 -16.14
C ALA A 263 10.08 12.24 -17.62
N SER A 264 9.21 12.84 -18.43
CA SER A 264 9.21 12.63 -19.87
C SER A 264 10.53 13.06 -20.50
N THR A 265 10.88 12.39 -21.59
CA THR A 265 11.75 13.02 -22.60
C THR A 265 10.91 14.10 -23.27
N LYS A 266 11.46 15.26 -23.61
CA LYS A 266 10.72 16.44 -24.11
C LYS A 266 9.66 16.17 -25.21
N SER A 267 9.71 15.03 -25.89
CA SER A 267 8.74 14.58 -26.91
C SER A 267 7.86 13.38 -26.50
N SER A 268 8.23 12.57 -25.52
CA SER A 268 7.52 11.32 -25.19
C SER A 268 7.85 10.76 -23.81
N ILE A 269 7.01 9.87 -23.30
CA ILE A 269 7.25 9.09 -22.08
C ILE A 269 7.00 7.61 -22.36
N ASN A 270 7.78 6.70 -21.75
CA ASN A 270 7.47 5.27 -21.79
C ASN A 270 6.40 4.92 -20.73
N LEU A 271 5.64 3.84 -20.95
CA LEU A 271 4.56 3.48 -20.03
C LEU A 271 5.08 3.05 -18.65
N TRP A 272 6.31 2.55 -18.54
CA TRP A 272 6.92 2.24 -17.25
C TRP A 272 7.14 3.48 -16.39
N SER A 273 7.67 4.55 -16.97
CA SER A 273 7.87 5.83 -16.30
C SER A 273 6.54 6.45 -15.95
N LEU A 274 5.59 6.46 -16.89
CA LEU A 274 4.24 6.98 -16.65
C LEU A 274 3.52 6.20 -15.55
N TYR A 275 3.64 4.87 -15.51
CA TYR A 275 3.14 4.03 -14.43
C TYR A 275 3.71 4.46 -13.08
N ASN A 276 5.01 4.73 -13.01
CA ASN A 276 5.66 5.22 -11.80
C ASN A 276 5.23 6.64 -11.41
N LEU A 277 4.87 7.50 -12.35
CA LEU A 277 4.26 8.79 -12.01
C LEU A 277 2.89 8.59 -11.34
N PHE A 278 2.10 7.63 -11.82
CA PHE A 278 0.79 7.31 -11.25
C PHE A 278 0.92 6.69 -9.85
N THR A 279 1.74 5.66 -9.68
CA THR A 279 1.94 5.04 -8.35
C THR A 279 2.66 5.97 -7.38
N GLY A 280 3.53 6.85 -7.86
CA GLY A 280 4.11 7.93 -7.07
C GLY A 280 3.06 8.91 -6.53
N ALA A 281 2.06 9.26 -7.35
CA ALA A 281 0.93 10.08 -6.91
C ALA A 281 0.06 9.37 -5.85
N LEU A 282 0.01 8.03 -5.86
CA LEU A 282 -0.76 7.26 -4.88
C LEU A 282 -0.23 7.33 -3.46
N LYS A 283 1.02 7.75 -3.24
CA LYS A 283 1.56 7.95 -1.89
C LYS A 283 0.85 9.03 -1.08
N SER A 284 0.09 9.89 -1.77
CA SER A 284 -0.79 10.87 -1.13
C SER A 284 -2.16 10.29 -0.74
N SER A 285 -2.41 9.00 -0.96
CA SER A 285 -3.66 8.32 -0.61
C SER A 285 -3.72 8.04 0.90
N TYR A 286 -4.92 7.74 1.38
CA TYR A 286 -5.10 7.19 2.73
C TYR A 286 -4.64 5.73 2.79
N ILE A 287 -4.15 5.30 3.96
CA ILE A 287 -3.69 3.93 4.23
C ILE A 287 -4.71 2.88 3.78
N ASP A 288 -5.99 3.10 4.06
CA ASP A 288 -7.08 2.17 3.80
C ASP A 288 -7.50 2.05 2.32
N THR A 289 -6.95 2.89 1.43
CA THR A 289 -7.28 2.89 -0.02
C THR A 289 -6.07 2.69 -0.92
N ILE A 290 -4.84 2.87 -0.40
CA ILE A 290 -3.62 2.87 -1.23
C ILE A 290 -3.39 1.55 -1.97
N VAL A 291 -3.69 0.40 -1.35
CA VAL A 291 -3.51 -0.92 -1.97
C VAL A 291 -4.47 -1.08 -3.14
N GLU A 292 -5.77 -0.86 -2.93
CA GLU A 292 -6.80 -0.91 -3.98
C GLU A 292 -6.47 0.03 -5.15
N ASN A 293 -6.05 1.26 -4.85
CA ASN A 293 -5.68 2.22 -5.87
C ASN A 293 -4.46 1.76 -6.68
N ASN A 294 -3.45 1.12 -6.05
CA ASN A 294 -2.31 0.54 -6.76
C ASN A 294 -2.76 -0.57 -7.72
N VAL A 295 -3.68 -1.43 -7.29
CA VAL A 295 -4.27 -2.46 -8.15
C VAL A 295 -4.97 -1.84 -9.35
N GLN A 296 -5.76 -0.79 -9.10
CA GLN A 296 -6.50 -0.11 -10.14
C GLN A 296 -5.58 0.55 -11.17
N VAL A 297 -4.49 1.17 -10.72
CA VAL A 297 -3.44 1.72 -11.60
C VAL A 297 -2.79 0.58 -12.41
N GLY A 298 -2.41 -0.53 -11.79
CA GLY A 298 -1.83 -1.66 -12.52
C GLY A 298 -2.75 -2.26 -13.58
N LYS A 299 -4.04 -2.45 -13.25
CA LYS A 299 -5.08 -2.88 -14.20
C LYS A 299 -5.24 -1.87 -15.35
N PHE A 300 -5.20 -0.57 -15.05
CA PHE A 300 -5.25 0.50 -16.04
C PHE A 300 -4.09 0.42 -17.02
N PHE A 301 -2.84 0.31 -16.55
CA PHE A 301 -1.67 0.23 -17.44
C PHE A 301 -1.62 -1.08 -18.24
N SER A 302 -2.10 -2.18 -17.67
CA SER A 302 -2.25 -3.45 -18.40
C SER A 302 -3.25 -3.32 -19.56
N HIS A 303 -4.34 -2.56 -19.36
CA HIS A 303 -5.29 -2.25 -20.43
C HIS A 303 -4.65 -1.37 -21.50
N ILE A 304 -3.99 -0.27 -21.10
CA ILE A 304 -3.33 0.65 -22.03
C ILE A 304 -2.28 -0.07 -22.89
N SER A 305 -1.39 -0.84 -22.27
CA SER A 305 -0.35 -1.57 -23.01
C SER A 305 -0.95 -2.61 -23.95
N SER A 306 -1.96 -3.37 -23.52
CA SER A 306 -2.61 -4.36 -24.38
C SER A 306 -3.33 -3.70 -25.57
N THR A 307 -3.92 -2.52 -25.38
CA THR A 307 -4.57 -1.80 -26.49
C THR A 307 -3.57 -1.29 -27.51
N ILE A 308 -2.41 -0.77 -27.08
CA ILE A 308 -1.33 -0.37 -27.97
C ILE A 308 -0.80 -1.57 -28.77
N GLU A 309 -0.55 -2.69 -28.09
CA GLU A 309 -0.03 -3.91 -28.72
C GLU A 309 -0.98 -4.50 -29.77
N LYS A 310 -2.28 -4.56 -29.46
CA LYS A 310 -3.30 -5.17 -30.33
C LYS A 310 -3.91 -4.22 -31.37
N GLY A 311 -3.63 -2.92 -31.27
CA GLY A 311 -4.21 -1.90 -32.16
C GLY A 311 -5.73 -1.71 -32.00
N GLY A 312 -6.25 -1.79 -30.77
CA GLY A 312 -7.69 -1.67 -30.48
C GLY A 312 -8.16 -0.23 -30.23
N ASP A 313 -9.48 -0.04 -30.17
CA ASP A 313 -10.07 1.22 -29.72
C ASP A 313 -9.89 1.37 -28.20
N SER A 314 -9.49 2.57 -27.75
CA SER A 314 -9.44 2.94 -26.33
C SER A 314 -10.13 4.28 -26.11
N TRP A 315 -10.85 4.40 -24.99
CA TRP A 315 -11.32 5.71 -24.53
C TRP A 315 -10.17 6.66 -24.17
N TYR A 316 -9.00 6.11 -23.87
CA TYR A 316 -7.85 6.84 -23.32
C TYR A 316 -6.73 7.14 -24.33
N LEU A 317 -6.73 6.50 -25.50
CA LEU A 317 -5.65 6.61 -26.49
C LEU A 317 -6.17 7.17 -27.81
N LEU A 318 -5.41 8.10 -28.38
CA LEU A 318 -5.61 8.57 -29.75
C LEU A 318 -5.05 7.55 -30.75
N LYS A 319 -5.71 7.43 -31.90
CA LYS A 319 -5.22 6.67 -33.06
C LYS A 319 -4.20 7.47 -33.84
#